data_AF-A0A3D1IDW7-F1
#
_entry.id   AF-A0A3D1IDW7-F1
#
_cell.length_a   1.000
_cell.length_b   1.000
_cell.length_c   1.000
_cell.angle_alpha   90.00
_cell.angle_beta   90.00
_cell.angle_gamma   90.00
#
_symmetry.space_group_name_H-M   'P 1'
#
loop_
_entity.id
_entity.type
_entity.pdbx_description
1 polymer ?
#
loop_
_entity_poly.entity_id
_entity_poly.type
_entity_poly.pdbx_seq_one_letter_code
_entity_poly.pdbx_strand_id
1 'polypeptide(L)'
;MSGTLYLVATPIGNLEDITLRAIRILSEVDLIAAEDTRHTAKLLRHHGISTKTTSLHEHNERQKSPQLVARLLEGSSIALLSDAGTPVVSDPGLVIVRQALDAQVQVVPLPGPSAAIAALVGSGAPPHS
;
A
#
# COMPACT_ATOMS: atom_id res chain seq x y z
N MET A 1 -6.63 13.01 17.25
CA MET A 1 -6.00 11.67 17.21
C MET A 1 -5.38 11.54 15.84
N SER A 2 -4.15 11.04 15.72
CA SER A 2 -3.51 10.83 14.41
C SER A 2 -4.29 9.77 13.61
N GLY A 3 -4.20 9.85 12.30
CA GLY A 3 -4.74 8.86 11.37
C GLY A 3 -3.85 7.63 11.26
N THR A 4 -4.17 6.76 10.31
CA THR A 4 -3.47 5.48 10.12
C THR A 4 -2.87 5.39 8.73
N LEU A 5 -1.61 4.93 8.64
CA LEU A 5 -0.97 4.54 7.40
C LEU A 5 -1.20 3.05 7.16
N TYR A 6 -2.06 2.70 6.20
CA TYR A 6 -2.32 1.32 5.81
C TYR A 6 -1.37 0.90 4.68
N LEU A 7 -0.66 -0.22 4.84
CA LEU A 7 0.13 -0.80 3.75
C LEU A 7 -0.72 -1.87 3.07
N VAL A 8 -1.14 -1.61 1.84
CA VAL A 8 -2.14 -2.43 1.15
C VAL A 8 -1.50 -3.15 -0.03
N ALA A 9 -1.47 -4.48 0.05
CA ALA A 9 -1.01 -5.30 -1.05
C ALA A 9 -2.01 -5.31 -2.22
N THR A 10 -1.48 -5.26 -3.43
CA THR A 10 -2.24 -5.29 -4.69
C THR A 10 -2.06 -6.63 -5.41
N PRO A 11 -3.02 -7.02 -6.28
CA PRO A 11 -2.87 -8.20 -7.14
C PRO A 11 -1.55 -8.28 -7.92
N ILE A 12 -1.02 -9.49 -8.10
CA ILE A 12 0.22 -9.77 -8.87
C ILE A 12 -0.08 -10.38 -10.26
N GLY A 13 -1.28 -10.17 -10.80
CA GLY A 13 -1.67 -10.67 -12.12
C GLY A 13 -3.15 -11.07 -12.24
N ASN A 14 -3.81 -11.44 -11.14
CA ASN A 14 -5.23 -11.76 -11.10
C ASN A 14 -5.99 -10.83 -10.14
N LEU A 15 -6.97 -10.07 -10.66
CA LEU A 15 -7.74 -9.10 -9.87
C LEU A 15 -8.50 -9.73 -8.68
N GLU A 16 -8.79 -11.02 -8.73
CA GLU A 16 -9.48 -11.74 -7.64
C GLU A 16 -8.60 -11.94 -6.40
N ASP A 17 -7.27 -11.77 -6.52
CA ASP A 17 -6.32 -11.99 -5.41
C ASP A 17 -6.33 -10.83 -4.38
N ILE A 18 -7.07 -9.74 -4.65
CA ILE A 18 -7.22 -8.67 -3.65
C ILE A 18 -8.08 -9.14 -2.47
N THR A 19 -7.70 -8.75 -1.26
CA THR A 19 -8.48 -9.14 -0.07
C THR A 19 -9.71 -8.24 0.12
N LEU A 20 -10.76 -8.79 0.73
CA LEU A 20 -11.94 -8.01 1.14
C LEU A 20 -11.57 -6.84 2.06
N ARG A 21 -10.58 -7.05 2.93
CA ARG A 21 -10.08 -5.99 3.82
C ARG A 21 -9.36 -4.89 3.04
N ALA A 22 -8.60 -5.22 1.99
CA ALA A 22 -7.98 -4.22 1.13
C ALA A 22 -9.04 -3.37 0.43
N ILE A 23 -10.05 -3.98 -0.20
CA ILE A 23 -11.14 -3.25 -0.87
C ILE A 23 -11.83 -2.27 0.09
N ARG A 24 -12.18 -2.73 1.29
CA ARG A 24 -12.81 -1.90 2.32
C ARG A 24 -11.93 -0.72 2.71
N ILE A 25 -10.67 -0.97 3.07
CA ILE A 25 -9.74 0.09 3.50
C ILE A 25 -9.49 1.10 2.39
N LEU A 26 -9.30 0.66 1.14
CA LEU A 26 -9.14 1.56 -0.01
C LEU A 26 -10.37 2.45 -0.23
N SER A 27 -11.55 2.01 0.17
CA SER A 27 -12.80 2.78 0.08
C SER A 27 -13.03 3.73 1.26
N GLU A 28 -12.35 3.52 2.39
CA GLU A 28 -12.56 4.26 3.65
C GLU A 28 -11.47 5.30 3.94
N VAL A 29 -10.25 5.15 3.40
CA VAL A 29 -9.15 6.11 3.61
C VAL A 29 -9.40 7.43 2.88
N ASP A 30 -8.80 8.51 3.39
CA ASP A 30 -8.93 9.85 2.80
C ASP A 30 -8.08 10.02 1.53
N LEU A 31 -7.00 9.24 1.41
CA LEU A 31 -6.05 9.33 0.32
C LEU A 31 -5.37 7.97 0.05
N ILE A 32 -5.14 7.68 -1.22
CA ILE A 32 -4.32 6.57 -1.69
C ILE A 32 -3.01 7.11 -2.24
N ALA A 33 -1.88 6.76 -1.64
CA ALA A 33 -0.55 6.95 -2.19
C ALA A 33 -0.15 5.70 -2.99
N ALA A 34 0.12 5.85 -4.27
CA ALA A 34 0.45 4.74 -5.16
C ALA A 34 1.64 5.06 -6.05
N GLU A 35 2.42 4.04 -6.40
CA GLU A 35 3.56 4.15 -7.32
C GLU A 35 3.13 4.61 -8.72
N ASP A 36 2.33 3.82 -9.44
CA ASP A 36 1.64 4.23 -10.66
C ASP A 36 0.12 4.42 -10.42
N THR A 37 -0.26 5.69 -10.33
CA THR A 37 -1.68 6.11 -10.21
C THR A 37 -2.57 5.66 -11.37
N ARG A 38 -2.03 5.46 -12.57
CA ARG A 38 -2.78 5.00 -13.76
C ARG A 38 -3.07 3.51 -13.67
N HIS A 39 -2.12 2.72 -13.18
CA HIS A 39 -2.33 1.31 -12.91
C HIS A 39 -3.36 1.14 -11.79
N THR A 40 -3.13 1.84 -10.67
CA THR A 40 -4.04 1.86 -9.52
C THR A 40 -5.46 2.26 -9.93
N ALA A 41 -5.64 3.24 -10.82
CA ALA A 41 -6.96 3.65 -11.28
C ALA A 41 -7.78 2.53 -11.96
N LYS A 42 -7.12 1.53 -12.59
CA LYS A 42 -7.82 0.37 -13.16
C LYS A 42 -8.37 -0.54 -12.07
N LEU A 43 -7.55 -0.82 -11.04
CA LEU A 43 -7.95 -1.61 -9.88
C LEU A 43 -9.11 -0.95 -9.12
N LEU A 44 -8.98 0.35 -8.82
CA LEU A 44 -10.01 1.10 -8.11
C LEU A 44 -11.33 1.14 -8.90
N ARG A 45 -11.27 1.37 -10.22
CA ARG A 45 -12.46 1.34 -11.08
C ARG A 45 -13.14 -0.03 -11.10
N HIS A 46 -12.36 -1.12 -11.14
CA HIS A 46 -12.90 -2.47 -11.14
C HIS A 46 -13.73 -2.77 -9.87
N HIS A 47 -13.29 -2.25 -8.72
CA HIS A 47 -13.99 -2.43 -7.44
C HIS A 47 -14.93 -1.27 -7.06
N GLY A 48 -15.17 -0.30 -7.95
CA GLY A 48 -16.06 0.82 -7.69
C GLY A 48 -15.56 1.82 -6.64
N ILE A 49 -14.24 1.92 -6.45
CA ILE A 49 -13.60 2.77 -5.43
C ILE A 49 -13.31 4.15 -6.02
N SER A 50 -13.78 5.21 -5.35
CA SER A 50 -13.65 6.62 -5.79
C SER A 50 -12.64 7.45 -4.99
N THR A 51 -11.90 6.82 -4.08
CA THR A 51 -10.92 7.49 -3.22
C THR A 51 -9.84 8.19 -4.03
N LYS A 52 -9.46 9.40 -3.61
CA LYS A 52 -8.47 10.22 -4.32
C LYS A 52 -7.10 9.53 -4.28
N THR A 53 -6.37 9.60 -5.37
CA THR A 53 -5.01 9.04 -5.49
C THR A 53 -3.96 10.14 -5.58
N THR A 54 -2.74 9.80 -5.16
CA THR A 54 -1.56 10.64 -5.32
C THR A 54 -0.36 9.75 -5.62
N SER A 55 0.55 10.22 -6.48
CA SER A 55 1.74 9.44 -6.83
C SER A 55 2.79 9.43 -5.72
N LEU A 56 3.33 8.28 -5.37
CA LEU A 56 4.48 8.15 -4.47
C LEU A 56 5.42 7.10 -5.06
N HIS A 57 6.50 7.55 -5.68
CA HIS A 57 7.48 6.71 -6.34
C HIS A 57 8.89 7.14 -5.94
N GLU A 58 9.91 6.33 -6.22
CA GLU A 58 11.28 6.52 -5.71
C GLU A 58 11.82 7.95 -5.88
N HIS A 59 11.59 8.57 -7.05
CA HIS A 59 12.07 9.92 -7.33
C HIS A 59 11.43 11.03 -6.48
N ASN A 60 10.19 10.86 -6.01
CA ASN A 60 9.46 11.90 -5.27
C ASN A 60 9.26 11.58 -3.79
N GLU A 61 9.54 10.34 -3.37
CA GLU A 61 9.21 9.83 -2.06
C GLU A 61 9.81 10.70 -0.93
N ARG A 62 11.08 11.09 -1.06
CA ARG A 62 11.78 11.93 -0.07
C ARG A 62 11.15 13.30 0.11
N GLN A 63 10.61 13.87 -0.96
CA GLN A 63 9.99 15.21 -0.93
C GLN A 63 8.53 15.15 -0.46
N LYS A 64 7.82 14.07 -0.79
CA LYS A 64 6.38 13.93 -0.56
C LYS A 64 6.04 13.27 0.77
N SER A 65 6.88 12.38 1.27
CA SER A 65 6.65 11.68 2.55
C SER A 65 6.41 12.65 3.71
N PRO A 66 7.15 13.77 3.89
CA PRO A 66 6.88 14.70 4.98
C PRO A 66 5.48 15.31 4.92
N GLN A 67 4.97 15.59 3.71
CA GLN A 67 3.63 16.15 3.50
C GLN A 67 2.54 15.14 3.83
N LEU A 68 2.76 13.86 3.50
CA LEU A 68 1.82 12.77 3.81
C LEU A 68 1.82 12.44 5.31
N VAL A 69 2.98 12.47 5.97
CA VAL A 69 3.09 12.30 7.43
C VAL A 69 2.43 13.45 8.17
N ALA A 70 2.54 14.70 7.70
CA ALA A 70 1.80 15.81 8.28
C ALA A 70 0.28 15.57 8.25
N ARG A 71 -0.26 15.11 7.12
CA ARG A 71 -1.68 14.74 7.00
C ARG A 71 -2.09 13.61 7.94
N LEU A 72 -1.23 12.61 8.10
CA LEU A 72 -1.45 11.52 9.07
C LEU A 72 -1.52 12.07 10.50
N LEU A 73 -0.63 12.99 10.87
CA LEU A 73 -0.67 13.64 12.19
C LEU A 73 -1.93 14.50 12.40
N GLU A 74 -2.46 15.09 11.33
CA GLU A 74 -3.72 15.85 11.34
C GLU A 74 -4.97 14.97 11.45
N GLY A 75 -4.83 13.64 11.34
CA GLY A 75 -5.93 12.69 11.50
C GLY A 75 -6.39 12.02 10.20
N SER A 76 -5.82 12.38 9.04
CA SER A 76 -6.17 11.72 7.78
C SER A 76 -5.59 10.31 7.72
N SER A 77 -6.39 9.34 7.29
CA SER A 77 -5.91 7.98 7.00
C SER A 77 -5.45 7.86 5.56
N ILE A 78 -4.31 7.19 5.34
CA ILE A 78 -3.69 7.05 4.02
C ILE A 78 -3.43 5.57 3.75
N ALA A 79 -3.80 5.08 2.57
CA ALA A 79 -3.35 3.78 2.08
C ALA A 79 -2.13 3.95 1.16
N LEU A 80 -1.08 3.17 1.41
CA LEU A 80 0.08 3.02 0.54
C LEU A 80 -0.05 1.73 -0.27
N LEU A 81 0.04 1.84 -1.58
CA LEU A 81 -0.02 0.72 -2.53
C LEU A 81 1.29 0.66 -3.33
N SER A 82 1.71 -0.56 -3.65
CA SER A 82 2.66 -0.80 -4.73
C SER A 82 1.95 -1.20 -6.02
N ASP A 83 2.68 -1.17 -7.13
CA ASP A 83 2.15 -1.55 -8.44
C ASP A 83 1.69 -3.02 -8.50
N ALA A 84 2.39 -3.92 -7.79
CA ALA A 84 2.01 -5.32 -7.67
C ALA A 84 2.55 -5.94 -6.38
N GLY A 85 1.71 -6.64 -5.64
CA GLY A 85 2.11 -7.41 -4.46
C GLY A 85 2.18 -6.55 -3.19
N THR A 86 3.09 -6.91 -2.28
CA THR A 86 3.18 -6.30 -0.96
C THR A 86 4.11 -5.08 -1.00
N PRO A 87 3.65 -3.87 -0.57
CA PRO A 87 4.48 -2.68 -0.56
C PRO A 87 5.80 -2.88 0.20
N VAL A 88 6.84 -2.15 -0.18
CA VAL A 88 8.17 -2.10 0.49
C VAL A 88 9.05 -3.35 0.27
N VAL A 89 8.54 -4.45 -0.28
CA VAL A 89 9.35 -5.65 -0.56
C VAL A 89 10.27 -5.45 -1.78
N SER A 90 9.87 -4.63 -2.76
CA SER A 90 10.69 -4.22 -3.91
C SER A 90 10.25 -2.88 -4.52
N ASP A 91 9.41 -2.14 -3.79
CA ASP A 91 8.69 -0.96 -4.26
C ASP A 91 9.01 0.25 -3.36
N PRO A 92 8.85 1.49 -3.86
CA PRO A 92 8.93 2.70 -3.04
C PRO A 92 7.94 2.64 -1.87
N GLY A 93 8.26 3.35 -0.77
CA GLY A 93 7.39 3.39 0.41
C GLY A 93 8.13 3.29 1.75
N LEU A 94 9.40 2.89 1.74
CA LEU A 94 10.18 2.75 2.96
C LEU A 94 10.38 4.08 3.70
N VAL A 95 10.52 5.19 2.97
CA VAL A 95 10.76 6.51 3.57
C VAL A 95 9.52 6.98 4.32
N ILE A 96 8.32 6.88 3.72
CA ILE A 96 7.09 7.26 4.41
C ILE A 96 6.80 6.36 5.61
N VAL A 97 7.04 5.04 5.50
CA VAL A 97 6.85 4.10 6.61
C VAL A 97 7.74 4.46 7.79
N ARG A 98 9.04 4.71 7.55
CA ARG A 98 9.98 5.13 8.59
C ARG A 98 9.56 6.44 9.25
N GLN A 99 9.26 7.46 8.44
CA GLN A 99 8.85 8.76 8.95
C GLN A 99 7.53 8.69 9.75
N ALA A 100 6.57 7.85 9.32
CA ALA A 100 5.33 7.62 10.07
C ALA A 100 5.61 6.96 11.43
N LEU A 101 6.45 5.92 11.46
CA LEU A 101 6.86 5.26 12.71
C LEU A 101 7.61 6.20 13.65
N ASP A 102 8.56 6.99 13.13
CA ASP A 102 9.31 7.99 13.90
C ASP A 102 8.38 9.06 14.50
N ALA A 103 7.32 9.42 13.78
CA ALA A 103 6.28 10.35 14.22
C ALA A 103 5.19 9.71 15.09
N GLN A 104 5.34 8.43 15.49
CA GLN A 104 4.38 7.67 16.28
C GLN A 104 2.98 7.57 15.63
N VAL A 105 2.92 7.64 14.30
CA VAL A 105 1.70 7.34 13.53
C VAL A 105 1.52 5.83 13.47
N GLN A 106 0.27 5.38 13.59
CA GLN A 106 -0.05 3.97 13.47
C GLN A 106 0.19 3.49 12.03
N VAL A 107 1.04 2.49 11.87
CA VAL A 107 1.27 1.79 10.59
C VAL A 107 0.65 0.41 10.65
N VAL A 108 -0.26 0.11 9.72
CA VAL A 108 -1.03 -1.15 9.70
C VAL A 108 -0.77 -1.88 8.38
N PRO A 109 0.09 -2.91 8.38
CA PRO A 109 0.24 -3.77 7.21
C PRO A 109 -1.01 -4.66 7.03
N LEU A 110 -1.52 -4.73 5.80
CA LEU A 110 -2.54 -5.69 5.40
C LEU A 110 -1.85 -6.91 4.78
N PRO A 111 -2.17 -8.14 5.21
CA PRO A 111 -1.72 -9.33 4.50
C PRO A 111 -2.36 -9.36 3.11
N GLY A 112 -1.64 -9.93 2.14
CA GLY A 112 -2.12 -10.05 0.77
C GLY A 112 -1.08 -10.69 -0.16
N PRO A 113 -1.26 -10.54 -1.48
CA PRO A 113 -0.43 -11.23 -2.47
C PRO A 113 1.07 -10.93 -2.33
N SER A 114 1.88 -11.98 -2.45
CA SER A 114 3.34 -11.91 -2.51
C SER A 114 3.86 -12.93 -3.52
N ALA A 115 4.48 -12.45 -4.59
CA ALA A 115 4.99 -13.32 -5.65
C ALA A 115 6.07 -14.28 -5.13
N ALA A 116 6.94 -13.81 -4.23
CA ALA A 116 7.99 -14.63 -3.62
C ALA A 116 7.40 -15.80 -2.81
N ILE A 117 6.36 -15.53 -2.01
CA ILE A 117 5.71 -16.57 -1.20
C ILE A 117 4.91 -17.53 -2.09
N ALA A 118 4.18 -17.02 -3.08
CA ALA A 118 3.43 -17.85 -4.03
C ALA A 118 4.37 -18.79 -4.80
N ALA A 119 5.51 -18.29 -5.26
CA ALA A 119 6.53 -19.09 -5.93
C ALA A 119 7.14 -20.15 -5.00
N LEU A 120 7.48 -19.78 -3.76
CA LEU A 120 8.05 -20.71 -2.78
C LEU A 120 7.10 -21.89 -2.53
N VAL A 121 5.82 -21.62 -2.21
CA VAL A 121 4.86 -22.69 -1.89
C VAL A 121 4.50 -23.54 -3.12
N GLY A 122 4.53 -22.96 -4.32
CA GLY A 122 4.29 -23.69 -5.57
C GLY A 122 5.49 -24.49 -6.08
N SER A 123 6.71 -24.20 -5.60
CA SER A 123 7.95 -24.80 -6.12
C SER A 123 8.20 -26.24 -5.68
N GLY A 124 7.55 -26.70 -4.60
CA GLY A 124 7.87 -27.98 -3.95
C GLY A 124 9.17 -27.97 -3.13
N ALA A 125 9.84 -26.82 -3.01
CA ALA A 125 10.99 -26.66 -2.13
C ALA A 125 10.58 -26.68 -0.64
N PRO A 126 11.46 -27.13 0.28
CA PRO A 126 11.21 -27.03 1.71
C PRO A 126 10.99 -25.56 2.10
N PRO A 127 9.83 -25.17 2.65
CA PRO A 127 9.57 -23.78 3.00
C PRO A 127 10.25 -23.37 4.32
N HIS A 128 10.77 -24.35 5.06
CA HIS A 128 11.38 -24.21 6.38
C HIS A 128 12.35 -25.38 6.57
N SER A 129 13.41 -25.12 7.35
CA SER A 129 14.43 -26.08 7.76
C SER A 129 13.87 -27.15 8.71
#